data_AF-A0A392N7K8-F1
#
_entry.id   AF-A0A392N7K8-F1
#
_cell.length_a   1.000
_cell.length_b   1.000
_cell.length_c   1.000
_cell.angle_alpha   90.00
_cell.angle_beta   90.00
_cell.angle_gamma   90.00
#
_symmetry.space_group_name_H-M   'P 1'
#
loop_
_entity.id
_entity.type
_entity.pdbx_description
1 polymer ?
#
loop_
_entity_poly.entity_id
_entity_poly.type
_entity_poly.pdbx_seq_one_letter_code
_entity_poly.pdbx_strand_id
1 'polypeptide(L)'
;MKLRAQGLWDVHHPWLNLLIPRSEIHYFAEEVFGNILKDTSNGPILIYPVNQTRWNSKTSFVTPEEDVFYQVAFLTSAIPFSTGENSLEYILNQNKRILDFCTNAQLHVKQYLAHYSTQEEWQTHFGSKWGAFEERKRAYDPLALLAPGHRIFQKAMSTSI
;
A
#
# COMPACT_ATOMS: atom_id res chain seq x y z
N MET A 1 -22.77 7.59 9.82
CA MET A 1 -21.80 8.15 10.79
C MET A 1 -21.45 9.58 10.38
N LYS A 2 -21.50 10.58 11.27
CA LYS A 2 -21.18 11.99 10.93
C LYS A 2 -19.78 12.38 11.45
N LEU A 3 -18.72 11.82 10.85
CA LEU A 3 -17.32 12.04 11.25
C LEU A 3 -16.92 13.53 11.31
N ARG A 4 -17.36 14.33 10.34
CA ARG A 4 -17.09 15.78 10.30
C ARG A 4 -17.65 16.52 11.51
N ALA A 5 -18.84 16.15 11.99
CA ALA A 5 -19.46 16.79 13.15
C ALA A 5 -18.71 16.47 14.45
N GLN A 6 -17.93 15.39 14.47
CA GLN A 6 -17.12 14.96 15.61
C GLN A 6 -15.65 15.42 15.50
N GLY A 7 -15.28 16.15 14.44
CA GLY A 7 -13.89 16.54 14.19
C GLY A 7 -12.97 15.37 13.80
N LEU A 8 -13.54 14.21 13.46
CA LEU A 8 -12.80 12.98 13.14
C LEU A 8 -12.57 12.77 11.64
N TRP A 9 -12.86 13.79 10.82
CA TRP A 9 -12.67 13.73 9.36
C TRP A 9 -11.33 14.27 8.89
N ASP A 10 -10.90 15.43 9.41
CA ASP A 10 -9.65 16.08 9.00
C ASP A 10 -8.52 15.70 9.98
N VAL A 11 -8.34 14.39 10.16
CA VAL A 11 -7.31 13.77 11.03
C VAL A 11 -6.30 12.96 10.20
N HIS A 12 -5.27 12.38 10.83
CA HIS A 12 -4.34 11.51 10.11
C HIS A 12 -4.99 10.15 9.78
N HIS A 13 -4.85 9.73 8.53
CA HIS A 13 -5.36 8.46 8.00
C HIS A 13 -4.19 7.58 7.53
N PRO A 14 -3.46 6.93 8.46
CA PRO A 14 -2.34 6.04 8.12
C PRO A 14 -2.83 4.70 7.56
N TRP A 15 -3.56 4.74 6.44
CA TRP A 15 -4.13 3.54 5.83
C TRP A 15 -3.07 2.63 5.25
N LEU A 16 -3.31 1.33 5.36
CA LEU A 16 -2.53 0.29 4.71
C LEU A 16 -3.46 -0.53 3.83
N ASN A 17 -3.19 -0.59 2.52
CA ASN A 17 -4.00 -1.33 1.57
C ASN A 17 -3.12 -2.37 0.88
N LEU A 18 -3.49 -3.64 0.98
CA LEU A 18 -2.73 -4.78 0.51
C LEU A 18 -3.58 -5.63 -0.44
N LEU A 19 -2.92 -6.19 -1.44
CA LEU A 19 -3.44 -7.23 -2.31
C LEU A 19 -2.69 -8.52 -1.97
N ILE A 20 -3.42 -9.50 -1.47
CA ILE A 20 -2.86 -10.73 -0.91
C ILE A 20 -3.29 -11.91 -1.79
N PRO A 21 -2.37 -12.76 -2.26
CA PRO A 21 -2.75 -13.97 -3.00
C PRO A 21 -3.72 -14.84 -2.19
N ARG A 22 -4.63 -15.54 -2.86
CA ARG A 22 -5.59 -16.44 -2.20
C ARG A 22 -4.87 -17.54 -1.43
N SER A 23 -3.75 -18.06 -1.94
CA SER A 23 -3.00 -19.11 -1.26
C SER A 23 -2.41 -18.66 0.10
N GLU A 24 -2.16 -17.36 0.27
CA GLU A 24 -1.48 -16.80 1.44
C GLU A 24 -2.42 -16.16 2.47
N ILE A 25 -3.70 -15.95 2.13
CA ILE A 25 -4.62 -15.16 2.97
C ILE A 25 -4.83 -15.73 4.37
N HIS A 26 -4.85 -17.06 4.52
CA HIS A 26 -5.03 -17.69 5.83
C HIS A 26 -3.80 -17.51 6.73
N TYR A 27 -2.60 -17.71 6.17
CA TYR A 27 -1.36 -17.51 6.91
C TYR A 27 -1.16 -16.03 7.28
N PHE A 28 -1.49 -15.13 6.36
CA PHE A 28 -1.54 -13.70 6.65
C PHE A 28 -2.51 -13.39 7.80
N ALA A 29 -3.72 -13.95 7.76
CA ALA A 29 -4.74 -13.68 8.75
C ALA A 29 -4.36 -14.19 10.15
N GLU A 30 -3.76 -15.37 10.24
CA GLU A 30 -3.31 -15.97 11.49
C GLU A 30 -2.31 -15.07 12.20
N GLU A 31 -1.27 -14.60 11.50
CA GLU A 31 -0.27 -13.72 12.12
C GLU A 31 -0.81 -12.31 12.36
N VAL A 32 -1.48 -11.71 11.36
CA VAL A 32 -1.86 -10.30 11.43
C VAL A 32 -3.00 -10.07 12.42
N PHE A 33 -4.04 -10.89 12.39
CA PHE A 33 -5.20 -10.75 13.28
C PHE A 33 -5.07 -11.57 14.56
N GLY A 34 -4.23 -12.60 14.59
CA GLY A 34 -3.96 -13.38 15.80
C GLY A 34 -2.88 -12.78 16.69
N ASN A 35 -1.84 -12.16 16.10
CA ASN A 35 -0.63 -11.77 16.84
C ASN A 35 -0.29 -10.26 16.74
N ILE A 36 -0.32 -9.69 15.53
CA ILE A 36 0.12 -8.29 15.33
C ILE A 36 -0.93 -7.31 15.84
N LEU A 37 -2.17 -7.42 15.37
CA LEU A 37 -3.29 -6.54 15.74
C LEU A 37 -4.02 -7.08 16.96
N LYS A 38 -4.03 -6.30 18.05
CA LYS A 38 -4.73 -6.65 19.30
C LYS A 38 -6.10 -5.98 19.41
N ASP A 39 -6.31 -4.87 18.71
CA ASP A 39 -7.57 -4.14 18.63
C ASP A 39 -7.76 -3.55 17.22
N THR A 40 -9.01 -3.37 16.83
CA THR A 40 -9.47 -2.82 15.55
C THR A 40 -10.40 -1.61 15.72
N SER A 41 -10.51 -1.08 16.94
CA SER A 41 -11.42 0.04 17.28
C SER A 41 -11.15 1.35 16.52
N ASN A 42 -9.96 1.52 15.94
CA ASN A 42 -9.54 2.73 15.23
C ASN A 42 -9.99 2.83 13.77
N GLY A 43 -10.73 1.85 13.24
CA GLY A 43 -11.31 1.93 11.91
C GLY A 43 -11.63 0.56 11.30
N PRO A 44 -12.43 0.53 10.22
CA PRO A 44 -12.81 -0.74 9.62
C PRO A 44 -11.63 -1.42 8.92
N ILE A 45 -11.68 -2.75 8.90
CA ILE A 45 -10.81 -3.58 8.08
C ILE A 45 -11.66 -4.24 7.00
N LEU A 46 -11.37 -3.95 5.74
CA LEU A 46 -12.05 -4.58 4.61
C LEU A 46 -11.26 -5.79 4.14
N ILE A 47 -11.92 -6.92 3.97
CA ILE A 47 -11.32 -8.16 3.46
C ILE A 47 -12.29 -8.79 2.48
N TYR A 48 -11.95 -8.85 1.21
CA TYR A 48 -12.79 -9.52 0.21
C TYR A 48 -11.98 -9.99 -1.01
N PRO A 49 -12.37 -11.13 -1.61
CA PRO A 49 -11.70 -11.65 -2.79
C PRO A 49 -12.16 -10.92 -4.07
N VAL A 50 -11.26 -10.87 -5.05
CA VAL A 50 -11.54 -10.41 -6.42
C VAL A 50 -10.88 -11.35 -7.42
N ASN A 51 -11.44 -11.44 -8.63
CA ASN A 51 -10.91 -12.27 -9.71
C ASN A 51 -9.93 -11.47 -10.58
N GLN A 52 -8.72 -11.99 -10.79
CA GLN A 52 -7.69 -11.37 -11.62
C GLN A 52 -8.14 -11.20 -13.07
N THR A 53 -8.98 -12.11 -13.58
CA THR A 53 -9.55 -12.07 -14.95
C THR A 53 -10.36 -10.82 -15.26
N ARG A 54 -10.79 -10.06 -14.24
CA ARG A 54 -11.50 -8.79 -14.42
C ARG A 54 -10.57 -7.60 -14.70
N TRP A 55 -9.25 -7.79 -14.60
CA TRP A 55 -8.26 -6.72 -14.75
C TRP A 55 -7.52 -6.82 -16.08
N ASN A 56 -7.36 -5.69 -16.76
CA ASN A 56 -6.61 -5.64 -18.02
C ASN A 56 -5.10 -5.67 -17.74
N SER A 57 -4.43 -6.74 -18.17
CA SER A 57 -3.00 -6.98 -17.98
C SER A 57 -2.09 -5.91 -18.61
N LYS A 58 -2.58 -5.18 -19.63
CA LYS A 58 -1.84 -4.13 -20.33
C LYS A 58 -1.70 -2.83 -19.52
N THR A 59 -2.47 -2.67 -18.45
CA THR A 59 -2.40 -1.48 -17.57
C THR A 59 -1.13 -1.48 -16.71
N SER A 60 -0.86 -0.36 -16.03
CA SER A 60 0.21 -0.24 -15.04
C SER A 60 -0.18 -0.74 -13.64
N PHE A 61 -1.39 -1.29 -13.48
CA PHE A 61 -1.80 -1.88 -12.20
C PHE A 61 -0.99 -3.14 -11.92
N VAL A 62 -0.54 -3.27 -10.67
CA VAL A 62 0.27 -4.37 -10.15
C VAL A 62 -0.59 -5.20 -9.22
N THR A 63 -0.74 -6.48 -9.54
CA THR A 63 -1.49 -7.46 -8.72
C THR A 63 -0.58 -8.63 -8.35
N PRO A 64 -0.96 -9.42 -7.34
CA PRO A 64 -0.44 -10.77 -7.19
C PRO A 64 -0.63 -11.61 -8.46
N GLU A 65 0.20 -12.63 -8.65
CA GLU A 65 0.14 -13.57 -9.77
C GLU A 65 -0.74 -14.79 -9.43
N GLU A 66 -2.01 -14.53 -9.08
CA GLU A 66 -3.02 -15.57 -8.80
C GLU A 66 -4.40 -15.18 -9.36
N ASP A 67 -5.15 -16.18 -9.83
CA ASP A 67 -6.51 -16.01 -10.38
C ASP A 67 -7.47 -15.30 -9.43
N VAL A 68 -7.27 -15.49 -8.13
CA VAL A 68 -8.02 -14.83 -7.06
C VAL A 68 -7.03 -14.23 -6.08
N PHE A 69 -7.22 -12.97 -5.73
CA PHE A 69 -6.50 -12.31 -4.64
C PHE A 69 -7.48 -11.51 -3.78
N TYR A 70 -7.09 -11.22 -2.54
CA TYR A 70 -7.89 -10.49 -1.58
C TYR A 70 -7.42 -9.04 -1.51
N GLN A 71 -8.36 -8.10 -1.53
CA GLN A 71 -8.09 -6.76 -1.03
C GLN A 71 -8.22 -6.78 0.49
N VAL A 72 -7.15 -6.41 1.18
CA VAL A 72 -7.13 -6.20 2.63
C VAL A 72 -6.81 -4.73 2.89
N ALA A 73 -7.76 -3.98 3.43
CA ALA A 73 -7.62 -2.54 3.68
C ALA A 73 -7.81 -2.22 5.16
N PHE A 74 -6.75 -1.74 5.81
CA PHE A 74 -6.77 -1.20 7.16
C PHE A 74 -7.07 0.30 7.08
N LEU A 75 -8.32 0.69 7.35
CA LEU A 75 -8.80 2.06 7.18
C LEU A 75 -8.84 2.81 8.50
N THR A 76 -7.69 2.86 9.19
CA THR A 76 -7.54 3.46 10.51
C THR A 76 -7.49 4.99 10.47
N SER A 77 -8.04 5.62 11.51
CA SER A 77 -7.92 7.05 11.78
C SER A 77 -7.19 7.24 13.10
N ALA A 78 -6.12 8.05 13.10
CA ALA A 78 -5.43 8.39 14.35
C ALA A 78 -6.23 9.47 15.11
N ILE A 79 -6.44 9.27 16.41
CA ILE A 79 -7.13 10.26 17.24
C ILE A 79 -6.15 11.41 17.53
N PRO A 80 -6.50 12.67 17.19
CA PRO A 80 -5.63 13.82 17.44
C PRO A 80 -5.22 13.92 18.90
N PHE A 81 -3.94 14.23 19.16
CA PHE A 81 -3.36 14.41 20.49
C PHE A 81 -3.46 13.19 21.44
N SER A 82 -3.90 12.03 20.94
CA SER A 82 -3.93 10.81 21.73
C SER A 82 -2.52 10.22 21.91
N THR A 83 -2.30 9.61 23.06
CA THR A 83 -1.14 8.76 23.34
C THR A 83 -1.59 7.29 23.38
N GLY A 84 -0.66 6.36 23.17
CA GLY A 84 -0.98 4.92 23.17
C GLY A 84 -1.57 4.42 21.85
N GLU A 85 -2.52 3.49 21.93
CA GLU A 85 -2.98 2.66 20.80
C GLU A 85 -3.70 3.42 19.69
N ASN A 86 -4.17 4.64 19.99
CA ASN A 86 -4.89 5.49 19.03
C ASN A 86 -3.98 6.56 18.38
N SER A 87 -2.71 6.59 18.78
CA SER A 87 -1.73 7.56 18.27
C SER A 87 -1.26 7.21 16.85
N LEU A 88 -0.86 8.23 16.10
CA LEU A 88 -0.32 8.06 14.75
C LEU A 88 0.91 7.14 14.76
N GLU A 89 1.82 7.33 15.72
CA GLU A 89 3.06 6.56 15.83
C GLU A 89 2.78 5.07 16.07
N TYR A 90 1.85 4.76 16.98
CA TYR A 90 1.44 3.37 17.23
C TYR A 90 0.89 2.72 15.96
N ILE A 91 -0.02 3.40 15.25
CA ILE A 91 -0.62 2.84 14.04
C ILE A 91 0.42 2.65 12.93
N LEU A 92 1.34 3.60 12.76
CA LEU A 92 2.44 3.45 11.80
C LEU A 92 3.38 2.29 12.17
N ASN A 93 3.66 2.08 13.45
CA ASN A 93 4.44 0.94 13.93
C ASN A 93 3.73 -0.39 13.61
N GLN A 94 2.42 -0.45 13.81
CA GLN A 94 1.61 -1.63 13.48
C GLN A 94 1.63 -1.91 11.96
N ASN A 95 1.45 -0.89 11.12
CA ASN A 95 1.57 -1.02 9.66
C ASN A 95 2.95 -1.54 9.26
N LYS A 96 4.01 -1.01 9.89
CA LYS A 96 5.37 -1.47 9.66
C LYS A 96 5.54 -2.95 10.03
N ARG A 97 5.04 -3.39 11.19
CA ARG A 97 5.11 -4.79 11.62
C ARG A 97 4.40 -5.73 10.63
N ILE A 98 3.25 -5.32 10.09
CA ILE A 98 2.54 -6.08 9.05
C ILE A 98 3.39 -6.22 7.78
N LEU A 99 3.98 -5.13 7.30
CA LEU A 99 4.85 -5.14 6.10
C LEU A 99 6.14 -5.92 6.32
N ASP A 100 6.77 -5.77 7.48
CA ASP A 100 7.98 -6.51 7.86
C ASP A 100 7.67 -8.02 7.93
N PHE A 101 6.51 -8.41 8.50
CA PHE A 101 6.05 -9.81 8.46
C PHE A 101 5.88 -10.31 7.03
N CYS A 102 5.14 -9.58 6.17
CA CYS A 102 4.94 -10.00 4.77
C CYS A 102 6.28 -10.22 4.06
N THR A 103 7.26 -9.37 4.33
CA THR A 103 8.61 -9.47 3.74
C THR A 103 9.38 -10.67 4.30
N ASN A 104 9.42 -10.84 5.62
CA ASN A 104 10.18 -11.90 6.29
C ASN A 104 9.60 -13.29 6.00
N ALA A 105 8.28 -13.39 5.91
CA ALA A 105 7.57 -14.61 5.54
C ALA A 105 7.55 -14.86 4.02
N GLN A 106 8.17 -13.97 3.23
CA GLN A 106 8.25 -14.05 1.77
C GLN A 106 6.88 -14.16 1.09
N LEU A 107 5.89 -13.44 1.62
CA LEU A 107 4.55 -13.36 1.04
C LEU A 107 4.58 -12.51 -0.23
N HIS A 108 3.84 -12.92 -1.26
CA HIS A 108 3.78 -12.24 -2.56
C HIS A 108 2.76 -11.10 -2.57
N VAL A 109 2.73 -10.32 -1.50
CA VAL A 109 1.81 -9.21 -1.28
C VAL A 109 2.18 -8.00 -2.15
N LYS A 110 1.18 -7.31 -2.68
CA LYS A 110 1.35 -6.01 -3.35
C LYS A 110 0.62 -4.92 -2.59
N GLN A 111 1.27 -3.79 -2.33
CA GLN A 111 0.56 -2.63 -1.77
C GLN A 111 -0.33 -1.98 -2.85
N TYR A 112 -1.60 -1.73 -2.51
CA TYR A 112 -2.47 -0.83 -3.26
C TYR A 112 -2.35 0.58 -2.69
N LEU A 113 -2.41 1.62 -3.54
CA LEU A 113 -2.10 3.00 -3.12
C LEU A 113 -0.75 3.11 -2.39
N ALA A 114 0.26 2.43 -2.96
CA ALA A 114 1.57 2.29 -2.36
C ALA A 114 2.32 3.64 -2.22
N HIS A 115 3.17 3.73 -1.20
CA HIS A 115 3.91 4.94 -0.84
C HIS A 115 5.39 4.66 -0.52
N TYR A 116 6.04 3.88 -1.40
CA TYR A 116 7.48 3.63 -1.33
C TYR A 116 8.29 4.92 -1.49
N SER A 117 9.47 4.95 -0.89
CA SER A 117 10.33 6.14 -0.84
C SER A 117 11.50 6.10 -1.80
N THR A 118 11.88 4.92 -2.31
CA THR A 118 12.99 4.77 -3.26
C THR A 118 12.56 4.12 -4.57
N GLN A 119 13.34 4.35 -5.63
CA GLN A 119 13.07 3.76 -6.94
C GLN A 119 13.27 2.24 -6.94
N GLU A 120 14.20 1.73 -6.13
CA GLU A 120 14.49 0.30 -5.97
C GLU A 120 13.29 -0.44 -5.34
N GLU A 121 12.65 0.18 -4.34
CA GLU A 121 11.40 -0.33 -3.78
C GLU A 121 10.29 -0.37 -4.84
N TRP A 122 10.19 0.68 -5.67
CA TRP A 122 9.25 0.70 -6.78
C TRP A 122 9.56 -0.34 -7.85
N GLN A 123 10.83 -0.55 -8.22
CA GLN A 123 11.26 -1.60 -9.13
C GLN A 123 10.83 -2.98 -8.61
N THR A 124 11.06 -3.23 -7.32
CA THR A 124 10.64 -4.46 -6.64
C THR A 124 9.11 -4.61 -6.66
N HIS A 125 8.38 -3.52 -6.40
CA HIS A 125 6.91 -3.51 -6.46
C HIS A 125 6.40 -3.88 -7.86
N PHE A 126 6.88 -3.20 -8.91
CA PHE A 126 6.48 -3.45 -10.29
C PHE A 126 6.95 -4.80 -10.83
N GLY A 127 8.09 -5.30 -10.37
CA GLY A 127 8.68 -6.57 -10.81
C GLY A 127 8.84 -6.61 -12.33
N SER A 128 8.30 -7.66 -12.96
CA SER A 128 8.35 -7.86 -14.42
C SER A 128 7.71 -6.72 -15.24
N LYS A 129 6.83 -5.90 -14.64
CA LYS A 129 6.21 -4.74 -15.30
C LYS A 129 7.09 -3.49 -15.31
N TRP A 130 8.21 -3.46 -14.60
CA TRP A 130 9.04 -2.25 -14.45
C TRP A 130 9.52 -1.70 -15.80
N GLY A 131 10.05 -2.56 -16.68
CA GLY A 131 10.57 -2.12 -17.98
C GLY A 131 9.51 -1.41 -18.82
N ALA A 132 8.31 -1.99 -18.94
CA ALA A 132 7.20 -1.37 -19.64
C ALA A 132 6.71 -0.08 -18.97
N PHE A 133 6.77 0.01 -17.64
CA PHE A 133 6.41 1.23 -16.91
C PHE A 133 7.40 2.36 -17.17
N GLU A 134 8.70 2.05 -17.17
CA GLU A 134 9.77 2.99 -17.47
C GLU A 134 9.72 3.49 -18.93
N GLU A 135 9.46 2.61 -19.89
CA GLU A 135 9.27 2.99 -21.30
C GLU A 135 8.11 3.98 -21.47
N ARG A 136 6.98 3.72 -20.81
CA ARG A 136 5.84 4.64 -20.78
C ARG A 136 6.23 5.97 -20.13
N LYS A 137 7.01 5.95 -19.05
CA LYS A 137 7.49 7.19 -18.41
C LYS A 137 8.33 8.00 -19.40
N ARG A 138 9.29 7.38 -20.09
CA ARG A 138 10.10 8.06 -21.12
C ARG A 138 9.26 8.63 -22.26
N ALA A 139 8.24 7.89 -22.71
CA ALA A 139 7.40 8.32 -23.82
C ALA A 139 6.46 9.50 -23.46
N TYR A 140 5.93 9.52 -22.23
CA TYR A 140 4.84 10.44 -21.87
C TYR A 140 5.24 11.52 -20.84
N ASP A 141 6.31 11.34 -20.07
CA ASP A 141 6.86 12.34 -19.14
C ASP A 141 8.39 12.19 -19.01
N PRO A 142 9.15 12.49 -20.08
CA PRO A 142 10.59 12.27 -20.13
C PRO A 142 11.39 13.09 -19.12
N LEU A 143 10.83 14.21 -18.63
CA LEU A 143 11.48 15.10 -17.67
C LEU A 143 11.07 14.80 -16.22
N ALA A 144 10.24 13.79 -16.00
CA ALA A 144 9.69 13.41 -14.70
C ALA A 144 9.06 14.59 -13.94
N LEU A 145 8.25 15.39 -14.64
CA LEU A 145 7.58 16.56 -14.08
C LEU A 145 6.28 16.19 -13.36
N LEU A 146 5.62 15.11 -13.81
CA LEU A 146 4.29 14.74 -13.34
C LEU A 146 4.36 13.84 -12.10
N ALA A 147 3.47 14.14 -11.15
CA ALA A 147 3.24 13.40 -9.92
C ALA A 147 4.50 13.08 -9.09
N PRO A 148 5.34 14.09 -8.75
CA PRO A 148 6.57 13.88 -7.97
C PRO A 148 6.30 13.30 -6.57
N GLY A 149 5.09 13.46 -6.04
CA GLY A 149 4.67 12.90 -4.75
C GLY A 149 4.71 11.36 -4.69
N HIS A 150 4.67 10.66 -5.83
CA HIS A 150 4.82 9.20 -5.87
C HIS A 150 6.27 8.74 -5.69
N ARG A 151 7.26 9.63 -5.87
CA ARG A 151 8.69 9.34 -5.65
C ARG A 151 9.23 8.16 -6.47
N ILE A 152 8.64 7.86 -7.63
CA ILE A 152 9.10 6.77 -8.52
C ILE A 152 10.27 7.23 -9.39
N PHE A 153 10.16 8.43 -9.96
CA PHE A 153 11.17 9.03 -10.83
C PHE A 153 11.46 10.44 -10.33
N GLN A 154 12.75 10.80 -10.24
CA GLN A 154 13.17 12.14 -9.87
C GLN A 154 13.27 13.03 -11.10
N LYS A 155 12.97 14.33 -10.92
CA LYS A 155 13.10 15.33 -11.97
C LYS A 155 14.53 15.32 -12.52
N ALA A 156 14.67 15.22 -13.83
CA ALA A 156 15.97 15.40 -14.46
C ALA A 156 16.46 16.82 -14.14
N MET A 157 17.55 16.94 -13.38
CA MET A 157 18.24 18.21 -13.26
C MET A 157 18.89 18.49 -14.60
N SER A 158 18.52 19.61 -15.23
CA SER A 158 19.23 20.11 -16.40
C SER A 158 20.69 20.31 -16.02
N THR A 159 21.58 19.48 -16.55
CA THR A 159 23.01 19.78 -16.57
C THR A 159 23.17 20.99 -17.47
N SER A 160 23.23 22.18 -16.87
CA SER A 160 23.73 23.36 -17.55
C SER A 160 25.18 23.07 -17.93
N ILE A 161 25.44 22.93 -19.22
CA ILE A 161 26.79 22.94 -19.80
C ILE A 161 27.25 24.38 -19.90
#